data_AF-X1J107-F1
#
_entry.id   AF-X1J107-F1
#
_cell.length_a   1.000
_cell.length_b   1.000
_cell.length_c   1.000
_cell.angle_alpha   90.00
_cell.angle_beta   90.00
_cell.angle_gamma   90.00
#
_symmetry.space_group_name_H-M   'P 1'
#
loop_
_entity.id
_entity.type
_entity.pdbx_description
1 polymer ?
#
loop_
_entity_poly.entity_id
_entity_poly.type
_entity_poly.pdbx_seq_one_letter_code
_entity_poly.pdbx_strand_id
1 'polypeptide(L)'
;MGELLKECSARAHEAETGDVTRSAEELGRLMDEVASPSVQCTFDAGHAAVGFSAVEYARILGKRIAHVHLHDCDGVTAHLPLGDGSIDLEALFEVFSQIQKERGDEVTIVMQNEASAGAAYQEEWEKLKSLEASSMTRPRRAGPERPCLRAA
;
A
#
# COMPACT_ATOMS: atom_id res chain seq x y z
N MET A 1 -23.21 -11.23 0.26
CA MET A 1 -21.78 -10.87 0.20
C MET A 1 -21.06 -11.34 -1.07
N GLY A 2 -21.71 -12.03 -2.02
CA GLY A 2 -21.06 -12.51 -3.25
C GLY A 2 -21.25 -11.65 -4.50
N GLU A 3 -22.10 -10.61 -4.45
CA GLU A 3 -22.38 -9.74 -5.61
C GLU A 3 -21.46 -8.51 -5.68
N LEU A 4 -21.12 -7.90 -4.54
CA LEU A 4 -20.23 -6.73 -4.49
C LEU A 4 -18.80 -7.02 -4.97
N LEU A 5 -18.32 -8.26 -4.77
CA LEU A 5 -16.99 -8.69 -5.21
C LEU A 5 -16.90 -8.91 -6.73
N LYS A 6 -18.04 -9.12 -7.42
CA LYS A 6 -18.05 -9.29 -8.88
C LYS A 6 -17.94 -7.96 -9.63
N GLU A 7 -18.40 -6.86 -9.04
CA GLU A 7 -18.35 -5.54 -9.68
C GLU A 7 -16.92 -4.95 -9.66
N CYS A 8 -16.09 -5.30 -8.68
CA CYS A 8 -14.69 -4.85 -8.63
C CYS A 8 -13.82 -5.45 -9.77
N SER A 9 -14.23 -6.60 -10.32
CA SER A 9 -13.55 -7.25 -11.45
C SER A 9 -13.82 -6.56 -12.81
N ALA A 10 -14.86 -5.72 -12.93
CA ALA A 10 -15.34 -5.25 -14.22
C ALA A 10 -14.71 -3.94 -14.71
N ARG A 11 -13.87 -3.29 -13.90
CA ARG A 11 -13.08 -2.10 -14.31
C ARG A 11 -11.59 -2.39 -14.18
N ALA A 12 -11.13 -3.42 -14.87
CA ALA A 12 -9.73 -3.48 -15.24
C ALA A 12 -9.44 -2.29 -16.16
N HIS A 13 -8.89 -1.20 -15.60
CA HIS A 13 -8.18 -0.23 -16.41
C HIS A 13 -7.12 -0.99 -17.20
N GLU A 14 -6.93 -0.63 -18.47
CA GLU A 14 -6.00 -1.34 -19.35
C GLU A 14 -4.64 -1.41 -18.66
N ALA A 15 -4.22 -2.63 -18.33
CA ALA A 15 -2.89 -2.87 -17.78
C ALA A 15 -1.88 -2.09 -18.61
N GLU A 16 -1.01 -1.32 -17.96
CA GLU A 16 -0.06 -0.51 -18.68
C GLU A 16 0.86 -1.43 -19.49
N THR A 17 1.41 -0.89 -20.58
CA THR A 17 2.28 -1.68 -21.46
C THR A 17 3.52 -2.13 -20.68
N GLY A 18 3.55 -3.40 -20.27
CA GLY A 18 4.63 -3.97 -19.46
C GLY A 18 4.15 -4.74 -18.23
N ASP A 19 2.89 -4.57 -17.84
CA ASP A 19 2.32 -5.24 -16.66
C ASP A 19 2.21 -6.75 -16.86
N VAL A 20 2.71 -7.50 -15.87
CA VAL A 20 2.64 -8.97 -15.84
C VAL A 20 1.30 -9.46 -15.29
N THR A 21 0.60 -8.64 -14.50
CA THR A 21 -0.68 -8.99 -13.83
C THR A 21 -1.66 -7.83 -13.92
N ARG A 22 -2.96 -8.11 -13.99
CA ARG A 22 -4.02 -7.08 -14.16
C ARG A 22 -4.89 -6.84 -12.93
N SER A 23 -4.68 -7.63 -11.87
CA SER A 23 -5.50 -7.58 -10.66
C SER A 23 -4.71 -8.03 -9.43
N ALA A 24 -5.21 -7.66 -8.26
CA ALA A 24 -4.64 -8.06 -6.97
C ALA A 24 -4.66 -9.58 -6.80
N GLU A 25 -5.69 -10.25 -7.31
CA GLU A 25 -5.87 -11.70 -7.24
C GLU A 25 -4.89 -12.44 -8.15
N GLU A 26 -4.57 -11.90 -9.33
CA GLU A 26 -3.54 -12.47 -10.21
C GLU A 26 -2.15 -12.30 -9.60
N LEU A 27 -1.84 -11.09 -9.10
CA LEU A 27 -0.57 -10.83 -8.42
C LEU A 27 -0.40 -11.70 -7.16
N GLY A 28 -1.45 -11.78 -6.34
CA GLY A 28 -1.46 -12.63 -5.15
C GLY A 28 -1.24 -14.11 -5.49
N ARG A 29 -1.90 -14.62 -6.53
CA ARG A 29 -1.69 -16.00 -7.01
C ARG A 29 -0.26 -16.24 -7.48
N LEU A 30 0.31 -15.32 -8.28
CA LEU A 30 1.69 -15.43 -8.75
C LEU A 30 2.68 -15.49 -7.58
N MET A 31 2.49 -14.63 -6.56
CA MET A 31 3.33 -14.65 -5.36
C MET A 31 3.18 -15.95 -4.56
N ASP A 32 1.97 -16.48 -4.45
CA ASP A 32 1.70 -17.73 -3.77
C ASP A 32 2.31 -18.93 -4.51
N GLU A 33 2.37 -18.89 -5.85
CA GLU A 33 3.06 -19.91 -6.66
C GLU A 33 4.59 -19.84 -6.52
N VAL A 34 5.16 -18.63 -6.45
CA VAL A 34 6.59 -18.44 -6.19
C VAL A 34 6.96 -18.97 -4.79
N ALA A 35 6.07 -18.83 -3.81
CA ALA A 35 6.17 -19.41 -2.47
C ALA A 35 7.50 -19.14 -1.74
N SER A 36 8.13 -17.99 -2.00
CA SER A 36 9.44 -17.63 -1.45
C SER A 36 9.34 -16.46 -0.47
N PRO A 37 9.88 -16.57 0.76
CA PRO A 37 9.93 -15.44 1.69
C PRO A 37 10.83 -14.30 1.21
N SER A 38 11.69 -14.55 0.23
CA SER A 38 12.56 -13.54 -0.39
C SER A 38 11.84 -12.68 -1.43
N VAL A 39 10.60 -13.00 -1.79
CA VAL A 39 9.79 -12.26 -2.75
C VAL A 39 8.59 -11.65 -2.02
N GLN A 40 8.53 -10.33 -1.99
CA GLN A 40 7.46 -9.57 -1.33
C GLN A 40 6.92 -8.48 -2.25
N CYS A 41 5.75 -7.95 -1.92
CA CYS A 41 5.04 -7.00 -2.76
C CYS A 41 5.34 -5.57 -2.36
N THR A 42 5.68 -4.75 -3.35
CA THR A 42 5.54 -3.30 -3.28
C THR A 42 4.13 -2.94 -3.75
N PHE A 43 3.32 -2.39 -2.86
CA PHE A 43 1.98 -1.92 -3.16
C PHE A 43 2.01 -0.44 -3.53
N ASP A 44 1.46 -0.10 -4.69
CA ASP A 44 1.32 1.28 -5.13
C ASP A 44 -0.13 1.74 -4.91
N ALA A 45 -0.33 2.65 -3.96
CA ALA A 45 -1.67 3.01 -3.50
C ALA A 45 -2.48 3.73 -4.58
N GLY A 46 -1.87 4.69 -5.28
CA GLY A 46 -2.62 5.47 -6.26
C GLY A 46 -2.77 4.77 -7.59
N HIS A 47 -1.80 3.97 -8.06
CA HIS A 47 -2.03 3.13 -9.24
C HIS A 47 -3.09 2.07 -8.97
N ALA A 48 -3.14 1.49 -7.76
CA ALA A 48 -4.23 0.59 -7.38
C ALA A 48 -5.59 1.32 -7.36
N ALA A 49 -5.62 2.63 -7.10
CA ALA A 49 -6.84 3.44 -7.15
C ALA A 49 -7.26 3.83 -8.58
N VAL A 50 -6.41 3.64 -9.59
CA VAL A 50 -6.78 3.83 -11.01
C VAL A 50 -7.66 2.65 -11.44
N GLY A 51 -8.97 2.82 -11.30
CA GLY A 51 -9.97 1.84 -11.72
C GLY A 51 -10.38 0.81 -10.67
N PHE A 52 -9.64 0.67 -9.56
CA PHE A 52 -10.00 -0.21 -8.44
C PHE A 52 -10.06 0.53 -7.10
N SER A 53 -10.50 -0.18 -6.05
CA SER A 53 -10.37 0.29 -4.67
C SER A 53 -8.99 -0.08 -4.13
N ALA A 54 -8.16 0.92 -3.84
CA ALA A 54 -6.86 0.71 -3.21
C ALA A 54 -6.95 -0.06 -1.87
N VAL A 55 -8.01 0.18 -1.09
CA VAL A 55 -8.27 -0.51 0.18
C VAL A 55 -8.52 -2.01 -0.06
N GLU A 56 -9.39 -2.36 -0.99
CA GLU A 56 -9.69 -3.77 -1.29
C GLU A 56 -8.49 -4.46 -1.95
N TYR A 57 -7.77 -3.76 -2.83
CA TYR A 57 -6.53 -4.26 -3.43
C TYR A 57 -5.51 -4.61 -2.34
N ALA A 58 -5.31 -3.72 -1.38
CA ALA A 58 -4.42 -3.94 -0.26
C ALA A 58 -4.88 -5.13 0.62
N ARG A 59 -6.19 -5.31 0.84
CA ARG A 59 -6.73 -6.47 1.56
C ARG A 59 -6.45 -7.79 0.84
N ILE A 60 -6.59 -7.84 -0.48
CA ILE A 60 -6.34 -9.04 -1.29
C ILE A 60 -4.85 -9.44 -1.25
N LEU A 61 -3.96 -8.46 -1.38
CA LEU A 61 -2.52 -8.72 -1.26
C LEU A 61 -2.13 -9.09 0.17
N GLY A 62 -2.71 -8.41 1.17
CA GLY A 62 -2.58 -8.74 2.59
C GLY A 62 -1.12 -8.81 3.05
N LYS A 63 -0.79 -9.88 3.78
CA LYS A 63 0.56 -10.14 4.31
C LYS A 63 1.69 -10.18 3.26
N ARG A 64 1.38 -10.18 1.96
CA ARG A 64 2.40 -10.10 0.90
C ARG A 64 3.01 -8.70 0.78
N ILE A 65 2.31 -7.65 1.21
CA ILE A 65 2.79 -6.27 1.17
C ILE A 65 3.92 -6.07 2.19
N ALA A 66 5.05 -5.59 1.73
CA ALA A 66 6.20 -5.22 2.56
C ALA A 66 6.64 -3.77 2.38
N HIS A 67 6.35 -3.21 1.20
CA HIS A 67 6.67 -1.84 0.85
C HIS A 67 5.44 -1.16 0.24
N VAL A 68 5.29 0.14 0.48
CA VAL A 68 4.20 0.95 -0.06
C VAL A 68 4.74 2.21 -0.69
N HIS A 69 4.35 2.45 -1.94
CA HIS A 69 4.41 3.77 -2.56
C HIS A 69 3.09 4.47 -2.29
N LEU A 70 3.15 5.56 -1.53
CA LEU A 70 1.96 6.29 -1.09
C LEU A 70 1.85 7.61 -1.85
N HIS A 71 0.74 7.76 -2.54
CA HIS A 71 0.23 9.01 -3.07
C HIS A 71 -1.28 8.86 -3.26
N ASP A 72 -1.97 9.99 -3.42
CA ASP A 72 -3.41 9.97 -3.66
C ASP A 72 -3.71 9.84 -5.16
N CYS A 73 -4.98 9.56 -5.47
CA CYS A 73 -5.51 9.44 -6.82
C CYS A 73 -7.01 9.74 -6.84
N ASP A 74 -7.48 10.46 -7.85
CA ASP A 74 -8.91 10.77 -8.05
C ASP A 74 -9.65 9.69 -8.88
N GLY A 75 -9.01 8.54 -9.09
CA GLY A 75 -9.48 7.44 -9.93
C GLY A 75 -9.06 7.54 -11.40
N VAL A 76 -8.41 8.64 -11.81
CA VAL A 76 -7.89 8.87 -13.17
C VAL A 76 -6.45 9.40 -13.13
N THR A 77 -6.19 10.43 -12.34
CA THR A 77 -4.91 11.11 -12.17
C THR A 77 -4.19 10.53 -10.96
N ALA A 78 -3.05 9.88 -11.19
CA ALA A 78 -2.17 9.37 -10.14
C ALA A 78 -1.22 10.48 -9.62
N HIS A 79 -0.43 10.17 -8.59
CA HIS A 79 0.60 11.03 -7.98
C HIS A 79 0.09 12.34 -7.34
N LEU A 80 -1.17 12.38 -6.90
CA LEU A 80 -1.73 13.54 -6.20
C LEU A 80 -1.18 13.64 -4.76
N PRO A 81 -1.08 14.86 -4.19
CA PRO A 81 -0.84 15.06 -2.77
C PRO A 81 -1.86 14.31 -1.90
N LEU A 82 -1.46 13.89 -0.70
CA LEU A 82 -2.36 13.19 0.22
C LEU A 82 -3.59 14.05 0.57
N GLY A 83 -4.79 13.54 0.33
CA GLY A 83 -6.06 14.22 0.59
C GLY A 83 -6.58 15.04 -0.58
N ASP A 84 -5.83 15.15 -1.68
CA ASP A 84 -6.26 15.84 -2.90
C ASP A 84 -6.91 14.88 -3.92
N GLY A 85 -6.88 13.56 -3.64
CA GLY A 85 -7.56 12.54 -4.43
C GLY A 85 -8.82 12.00 -3.74
N SER A 86 -9.12 10.73 -4.00
CA SER A 86 -10.36 10.07 -3.59
C SER A 86 -10.13 8.78 -2.79
N ILE A 87 -8.87 8.45 -2.49
CA ILE A 87 -8.55 7.26 -1.71
C ILE A 87 -8.97 7.47 -0.26
N ASP A 88 -9.65 6.49 0.32
CA ASP A 88 -9.90 6.44 1.76
C ASP A 88 -8.58 6.09 2.48
N LEU A 89 -7.76 7.11 2.71
CA LEU A 89 -6.44 6.97 3.32
C LEU A 89 -6.52 6.46 4.76
N GLU A 90 -7.57 6.80 5.51
CA GLU A 90 -7.75 6.30 6.88
C GLU A 90 -8.00 4.78 6.86
N ALA A 91 -8.96 4.32 6.06
CA ALA A 91 -9.24 2.89 5.91
C ALA A 91 -8.04 2.11 5.35
N LEU A 92 -7.27 2.72 4.44
CA LEU A 92 -6.06 2.11 3.90
C LEU A 92 -4.99 1.91 4.98
N PHE A 93 -4.78 2.91 5.84
CA PHE A 93 -3.83 2.79 6.96
C PHE A 93 -4.30 1.80 8.03
N GLU A 94 -5.61 1.66 8.26
CA GLU A 94 -6.13 0.57 9.09
C GLU A 94 -5.80 -0.81 8.51
N VAL A 95 -5.89 -0.98 7.18
CA VAL A 95 -5.47 -2.21 6.50
C VAL A 95 -3.97 -2.45 6.68
N PHE A 96 -3.13 -1.44 6.52
CA PHE A 96 -1.68 -1.58 6.76
C PHE A 96 -1.37 -1.96 8.21
N SER A 97 -2.07 -1.37 9.18
CA SER A 97 -1.97 -1.72 10.60
C SER A 97 -2.32 -3.20 10.85
N GLN A 98 -3.36 -3.72 10.18
CA GLN A 98 -3.75 -5.13 10.23
C GLN A 98 -2.67 -6.04 9.60
N ILE A 99 -2.21 -5.68 8.40
CA ILE A 99 -1.18 -6.43 7.66
C ILE A 99 0.12 -6.52 8.46
N GLN A 100 0.58 -5.43 9.08
CA GLN A 100 1.78 -5.43 9.92
C GLN A 100 1.64 -6.37 11.11
N LYS A 101 0.46 -6.41 11.76
CA LYS A 101 0.18 -7.34 12.87
C LYS A 101 0.23 -8.80 12.41
N GLU A 102 -0.35 -9.10 11.25
CA GLU A 102 -0.35 -10.45 10.68
C GLU A 102 1.05 -10.91 10.24
N ARG A 103 1.85 -9.98 9.68
CA ARG A 103 3.24 -10.23 9.29
C ARG A 103 4.16 -10.38 10.50
N GLY A 104 3.87 -9.66 11.58
CA GLY A 104 4.80 -9.48 12.69
C GLY A 104 6.04 -8.67 12.31
N ASP A 105 5.96 -7.86 11.24
CA ASP A 105 7.03 -7.01 10.71
C ASP A 105 6.45 -5.68 10.20
N GLU A 106 7.28 -4.64 10.16
CA GLU A 106 6.87 -3.30 9.70
C GLU A 106 6.67 -3.29 8.17
N VAL A 107 5.67 -2.53 7.71
CA VAL A 107 5.48 -2.20 6.29
C VAL A 107 6.11 -0.84 6.09
N THR A 108 7.08 -0.77 5.18
CA THR A 108 7.77 0.48 4.88
C THR A 108 6.94 1.32 3.91
N ILE A 109 6.78 2.62 4.19
CA ILE A 109 5.97 3.53 3.38
C ILE A 109 6.87 4.66 2.88
N VAL A 110 6.82 4.94 1.58
CA VAL A 110 7.50 6.05 0.93
C VAL A 110 6.46 6.92 0.22
N MET A 111 6.46 8.22 0.49
CA MET A 111 5.61 9.17 -0.23
C MET A 111 6.16 9.41 -1.64
N GLN A 112 5.31 9.27 -2.65
CA GLN A 112 5.66 9.43 -4.07
C GLN A 112 4.70 10.38 -4.78
N ASN A 113 4.85 11.68 -4.56
CA ASN A 113 4.16 12.69 -5.34
C ASN A 113 5.13 13.34 -6.34
N GLU A 114 4.60 13.88 -7.44
CA GLU A 114 5.41 14.62 -8.42
C GLU A 114 5.51 16.12 -8.09
N ALA A 115 4.58 16.65 -7.30
CA ALA A 115 4.45 18.09 -7.08
C ALA A 115 5.38 18.67 -5.99
N SER A 116 5.92 17.86 -5.07
CA SER A 116 6.49 18.38 -3.81
C SER A 116 8.02 18.26 -3.67
N ALA A 117 8.78 18.51 -4.74
CA ALA A 117 10.22 18.77 -4.59
C ALA A 117 10.45 20.15 -3.90
N GLY A 118 10.30 20.21 -2.57
CA GLY A 118 10.92 21.23 -1.70
C GLY A 118 9.98 22.11 -0.86
N ALA A 119 8.77 22.46 -1.33
CA ALA A 119 7.89 23.41 -0.62
C ALA A 119 6.69 22.75 0.08
N ALA A 120 6.03 21.78 -0.56
CA ALA A 120 4.83 21.12 -0.02
C ALA A 120 5.13 19.83 0.79
N TYR A 121 6.38 19.36 0.80
CA TYR A 121 6.78 18.14 1.51
C TYR A 121 6.41 18.17 3.00
N GLN A 122 6.57 19.32 3.66
CA GLN A 122 6.30 19.44 5.10
C GLN A 122 4.82 19.22 5.41
N GLU A 123 3.91 19.79 4.62
CA GLU A 123 2.47 19.64 4.84
C GLU A 123 2.02 18.19 4.62
N GLU A 124 2.50 17.56 3.54
CA GLU A 124 2.21 16.14 3.28
C GLU A 124 2.83 15.22 4.32
N TRP A 125 4.02 15.55 4.81
CA TRP A 125 4.66 14.83 5.90
C TRP A 125 3.83 14.88 7.20
N GLU A 126 3.26 16.04 7.53
CA GLU A 126 2.34 16.15 8.67
C GLU A 126 1.07 15.30 8.46
N LYS A 127 0.52 15.29 7.25
CA LYS A 127 -0.63 14.42 6.90
C LYS A 127 -0.29 12.95 7.09
N LEU A 128 0.85 12.49 6.57
CA LEU A 128 1.32 11.11 6.74
C LEU A 128 1.46 10.73 8.22
N LYS A 129 2.12 11.56 9.02
CA LYS A 129 2.25 11.32 10.47
C LYS A 129 0.90 11.22 11.17
N SER A 130 -0.07 12.05 10.78
CA SER A 130 -1.42 12.00 11.32
C SER A 130 -2.12 10.69 10.98
N LEU A 131 -2.02 10.23 9.72
CA LEU A 131 -2.61 8.96 9.28
C LEU A 131 -2.01 7.76 10.04
N GLU A 132 -0.68 7.75 10.19
CA GLU A 132 0.02 6.72 10.95
C GLU A 132 -0.46 6.71 12.42
N ALA A 133 -0.51 7.87 13.07
CA ALA A 133 -0.93 8.00 14.45
C ALA A 133 -2.38 7.54 14.69
N SER A 134 -3.30 7.87 13.78
CA SER A 134 -4.72 7.48 13.87
C SER A 134 -4.92 5.96 13.73
N SER A 135 -4.11 5.31 12.89
CA SER A 135 -4.20 3.85 12.65
C SER A 135 -3.54 2.98 13.75
N MET A 136 -2.69 3.59 14.58
CA MET A 136 -1.92 2.93 15.63
C MET A 136 -2.46 3.24 17.04
N THR A 137 -3.54 2.57 17.43
CA THR A 137 -3.97 2.53 18.84
C THR A 137 -3.06 1.60 19.67
N ARG A 138 -1.89 2.09 20.11
CA ARG A 138 -1.00 1.66 21.26
C ARG A 138 0.51 1.55 20.91
N PRO A 139 1.40 1.76 21.91
CA PRO A 139 2.78 2.17 21.66
C PRO A 139 3.62 1.09 21.00
N ARG A 140 4.52 1.53 20.11
CA ARG A 140 5.63 0.73 19.55
C ARG A 140 6.31 -0.01 20.70
N ARG A 141 6.19 -1.33 20.76
CA ARG A 141 7.13 -2.13 21.56
C ARG A 141 8.48 -1.97 20.88
N ALA A 142 9.50 -1.55 21.63
CA ALA A 142 10.88 -1.62 21.16
C ALA A 142 11.12 -3.06 20.66
N GLY A 143 11.31 -3.20 19.36
CA GLY A 143 11.70 -4.47 18.77
C GLY A 143 13.03 -4.91 19.36
N PRO A 144 13.31 -6.22 19.46
CA PRO A 144 14.62 -6.67 19.89
C PRO A 144 15.66 -6.10 18.94
N GLU A 145 16.72 -5.52 19.49
CA GLU A 145 17.87 -5.04 18.71
C GLU A 145 18.35 -6.20 17.83
N ARG A 146 18.23 -6.04 16.51
CA ARG A 146 18.77 -7.03 15.57
C ARG A 146 20.29 -7.00 15.75
N PRO A 147 20.95 -8.09 16.17
CA PRO A 147 22.39 -8.08 16.31
C PRO A 147 23.00 -7.84 14.94
N CYS A 148 23.75 -6.74 14.82
CA CYS A 148 24.56 -6.46 13.65
C CYS A 148 25.42 -7.69 13.37
N LEU A 149 25.24 -8.33 12.22
CA LEU A 149 26.13 -9.38 11.73
C LEU A 149 27.53 -8.76 11.64
N ARG A 150 28.38 -9.04 12.63
CA ARG A 150 29.82 -8.79 12.52
C ARG A 150 30.33 -9.75 11.45
N ALA A 151 30.70 -9.20 10.31
CA ALA A 151 31.46 -9.93 9.30
C ALA A 151 32.71 -10.51 9.98
N ALA A 152 32.89 -11.81 9.80
CA ALA A 152 34.08 -12.56 10.19
C ALA A 152 35.22 -12.33 9.18
#